data_AF-A0A085FX59-F1
#
_entry.id   AF-A0A085FX59-F1
#
_cell.length_a   1.000
_cell.length_b   1.000
_cell.length_c   1.000
_cell.angle_alpha   90.00
_cell.angle_beta   90.00
_cell.angle_gamma   90.00
#
_symmetry.space_group_name_H-M   'P 1'
#
loop_
_entity.id
_entity.type
_entity.pdbx_description
1 polymer ?
#
loop_
_entity_poly.entity_id
_entity_poly.type
_entity_poly.pdbx_seq_one_letter_code
_entity_poly.pdbx_strand_id
1 'polypeptide(L)'
;MTATNGDRLVLSTVNTPYRRRIDAETLALCLRSGDVGTWKVHVATFFVDVRPELVVRFAERHAIDLETIARTYRSVRDETGERNPRLEAELVRLEVAASQDFRGLAKAG
;
A
#
# COMPACT_ATOMS: atom_id res chain seq x y z
N MET A 1 11.36 11.77 13.41
CA MET A 1 10.08 11.06 13.68
C MET A 1 10.40 9.59 13.90
N THR A 2 9.99 9.01 15.03
CA THR A 2 10.24 7.60 15.37
C THR A 2 9.29 6.68 14.59
N ALA A 3 9.84 5.67 13.91
CA ALA A 3 9.03 4.67 13.21
C ALA A 3 8.09 3.96 14.19
N THR A 4 6.79 4.08 13.94
CA THR A 4 5.74 3.42 14.73
C THR A 4 5.80 1.90 14.55
N ASN A 5 5.24 1.12 15.49
CA ASN A 5 5.31 -0.36 15.46
C ASN A 5 4.80 -0.97 14.14
N GLY A 6 3.76 -0.39 13.53
CA GLY A 6 3.26 -0.86 12.23
C GLY A 6 4.27 -0.63 11.09
N ASP A 7 4.92 0.53 11.08
CA ASP A 7 5.92 0.85 10.05
C ASP A 7 7.15 -0.03 10.21
N ARG A 8 7.53 -0.37 11.45
CA ARG A 8 8.62 -1.31 11.72
C ARG A 8 8.35 -2.69 11.14
N LEU A 9 7.10 -3.18 11.23
CA LEU A 9 6.73 -4.47 10.64
C LEU A 9 6.82 -4.41 9.10
N VAL A 10 6.25 -3.38 8.49
CA VAL A 10 6.34 -3.16 7.04
C VAL A 10 7.79 -3.07 6.59
N LEU A 11 8.58 -2.21 7.21
CA LEU A 11 9.98 -1.99 6.87
C LEU A 11 10.87 -3.19 7.18
N SER A 12 10.49 -4.05 8.13
CA SER A 12 11.18 -5.33 8.35
C SER A 12 11.01 -6.21 7.13
N THR A 13 9.79 -6.44 6.66
CA THR A 13 9.53 -7.23 5.45
C THR A 13 10.18 -6.61 4.22
N VAL A 14 9.92 -5.32 3.97
CA VAL A 14 10.40 -4.61 2.77
C VAL A 14 11.93 -4.57 2.67
N ASN A 15 12.64 -4.45 3.80
CA ASN A 15 14.11 -4.35 3.78
C ASN A 15 14.84 -5.68 3.98
N THR A 16 14.17 -6.76 4.43
CA THR A 16 14.83 -8.05 4.71
C THR A 16 15.68 -8.57 3.55
N PRO A 17 15.22 -8.49 2.27
CA PRO A 17 15.99 -9.03 1.16
C PRO A 17 17.16 -8.16 0.70
N TYR A 18 17.28 -6.91 1.19
CA TYR A 18 18.11 -5.88 0.54
C TYR A 18 19.15 -5.26 1.47
N ARG A 19 20.35 -5.04 0.93
CA ARG A 19 21.42 -4.31 1.65
C ARG A 19 21.08 -2.84 1.86
N ARG A 20 20.52 -2.19 0.82
CA ARG A 20 20.05 -0.81 0.90
C ARG A 20 18.70 -0.80 1.60
N ARG A 21 18.56 0.03 2.63
CA ARG A 21 17.32 0.17 3.40
C ARG A 21 16.55 1.41 2.94
N ILE A 22 15.24 1.24 2.72
CA ILE A 22 14.30 2.34 2.57
C ILE A 22 13.68 2.66 3.93
N ASP A 23 13.47 3.94 4.22
CA ASP A 23 12.71 4.37 5.39
C ASP A 23 11.21 4.53 5.07
N ALA A 24 10.40 4.74 6.11
CA ALA A 24 8.94 4.81 5.94
C ALA A 24 8.51 6.02 5.10
N GLU A 25 9.19 7.15 5.24
CA GLU A 25 8.84 8.39 4.54
C GLU A 25 9.15 8.30 3.05
N THR A 26 10.31 7.73 2.70
CA THR A 26 10.70 7.48 1.32
C THR A 26 9.79 6.44 0.67
N LEU A 27 9.43 5.37 1.39
CA LEU A 27 8.46 4.39 0.90
C LEU A 27 7.09 5.05 0.66
N ALA A 28 6.60 5.83 1.61
CA ALA A 28 5.34 6.56 1.48
C ALA A 28 5.37 7.56 0.32
N LEU A 29 6.50 8.24 0.08
CA LEU A 29 6.68 9.15 -1.04
C LEU A 29 6.56 8.39 -2.37
N CYS A 30 7.27 7.28 -2.54
CA CYS A 30 7.17 6.44 -3.75
C CYS A 30 5.75 5.94 -3.98
N LEU A 31 5.06 5.51 -2.92
CA LEU A 31 3.68 5.03 -3.02
C LEU A 31 2.70 6.13 -3.45
N ARG A 32 2.90 7.35 -2.94
CA ARG A 32 2.05 8.52 -3.23
C ARG A 32 2.27 9.08 -4.63
N SER A 33 3.53 9.19 -5.05
CA SER A 33 3.87 9.75 -6.37
C SER A 33 3.66 8.74 -7.50
N GLY A 34 3.76 7.44 -7.20
CA GLY A 34 3.88 6.38 -8.19
C GLY A 34 5.27 6.33 -8.86
N ASP A 35 6.16 7.27 -8.55
CA ASP A 35 7.55 7.26 -8.99
C ASP A 35 8.39 6.40 -8.04
N VAL A 36 8.67 5.18 -8.48
CA VAL A 36 9.40 4.18 -7.70
C VAL A 36 10.92 4.24 -7.89
N GLY A 37 11.41 4.91 -8.95
CA GLY A 37 12.82 5.06 -9.30
C GLY A 37 13.71 3.88 -8.90
N THR A 38 14.78 4.17 -8.15
CA THR A 38 15.73 3.13 -7.67
C THR A 38 15.18 2.23 -6.56
N TRP A 39 13.99 2.53 -6.03
CA TRP A 39 13.31 1.80 -4.96
C TRP A 39 12.29 0.79 -5.47
N LYS A 40 12.21 0.58 -6.79
CA LYS A 40 11.26 -0.34 -7.44
C LYS A 40 11.16 -1.70 -6.75
N VAL A 41 12.28 -2.32 -6.39
CA VAL A 41 12.30 -3.64 -5.74
C VAL A 41 11.70 -3.62 -4.33
N HIS A 42 11.90 -2.54 -3.57
CA HIS A 42 11.29 -2.35 -2.25
C HIS A 42 9.79 -2.11 -2.36
N VAL A 43 9.36 -1.33 -3.36
CA VAL A 43 7.93 -1.07 -3.61
C VAL A 43 7.22 -2.34 -4.10
N ALA A 44 7.85 -3.16 -4.95
CA ALA A 44 7.30 -4.46 -5.34
C ALA A 44 7.16 -5.39 -4.12
N THR A 45 8.21 -5.52 -3.29
CA THR A 45 8.17 -6.29 -2.04
C THR A 45 7.06 -5.79 -1.10
N PHE A 46 6.85 -4.47 -1.02
CA PHE A 46 5.76 -3.91 -0.24
C PHE A 46 4.39 -4.43 -0.70
N PHE A 47 4.15 -4.57 -1.99
CA PHE A 47 2.87 -5.07 -2.49
C PHE A 47 2.72 -6.59 -2.46
N VAL A 48 3.83 -7.32 -2.61
CA VAL A 48 3.80 -8.78 -2.76
C VAL A 48 3.91 -9.50 -1.43
N ASP A 49 4.80 -9.05 -0.55
CA ASP A 49 5.17 -9.78 0.66
C ASP A 49 4.59 -9.19 1.95
N VAL A 50 4.17 -7.92 1.93
CA VAL A 50 3.51 -7.32 3.09
C VAL A 50 2.05 -7.76 3.13
N ARG A 51 1.60 -8.15 4.32
CA ARG A 51 0.20 -8.53 4.55
C ARG A 51 -0.75 -7.39 4.17
N PRO A 52 -1.89 -7.66 3.49
CA PRO A 52 -2.82 -6.61 3.05
C PRO A 52 -3.26 -5.66 4.16
N GLU A 53 -3.55 -6.18 5.37
CA GLU A 53 -3.95 -5.34 6.50
C GLU A 53 -2.86 -4.34 6.93
N LEU A 54 -1.58 -4.69 6.75
CA LEU A 54 -0.45 -3.80 7.04
C LEU A 54 -0.23 -2.79 5.93
N VAL A 55 -0.48 -3.15 4.66
CA VAL A 55 -0.46 -2.23 3.53
C VAL A 55 -1.50 -1.12 3.74
N VAL A 56 -2.74 -1.49 4.08
CA VAL A 56 -3.84 -0.55 4.33
C VAL A 56 -3.52 0.37 5.51
N ARG A 57 -3.10 -0.19 6.65
CA ARG A 57 -2.73 0.61 7.84
C ARG A 57 -1.54 1.53 7.60
N PHE A 58 -0.58 1.11 6.78
CA PHE A 58 0.54 1.97 6.39
C PHE A 58 0.02 3.14 5.54
N ALA A 59 -0.82 2.87 4.55
CA ALA A 59 -1.41 3.90 3.70
C ALA A 59 -2.21 4.93 4.54
N GLU A 60 -3.09 4.47 5.42
CA GLU A 60 -3.87 5.34 6.32
C GLU A 60 -2.98 6.24 7.17
N ARG A 61 -1.95 5.67 7.82
CA ARG A 61 -1.03 6.43 8.68
C ARG A 61 -0.26 7.50 7.92
N HIS A 62 0.15 7.18 6.69
CA HIS A 62 0.88 8.09 5.84
C HIS A 62 -0.05 8.97 5.00
N ALA A 63 -1.36 8.98 5.27
CA ALA A 63 -2.36 9.76 4.54
C ALA A 63 -2.29 9.52 3.01
N ILE A 64 -2.19 8.26 2.61
CA ILE A 64 -2.28 7.80 1.23
C ILE A 64 -3.64 7.13 1.07
N ASP A 65 -4.47 7.65 0.16
CA ASP A 65 -5.78 7.04 -0.10
C ASP A 65 -5.64 5.68 -0.80
N LEU A 66 -6.68 4.86 -0.64
CA LEU A 66 -6.70 3.50 -1.19
C LEU A 66 -6.68 3.48 -2.72
N GLU A 67 -7.22 4.52 -3.37
CA GLU A 67 -7.21 4.62 -4.83
C GLU A 67 -5.77 4.78 -5.35
N THR A 68 -4.98 5.62 -4.69
CA THR A 68 -3.56 5.85 -4.96
C THR A 68 -2.76 4.57 -4.71
N ILE A 69 -3.02 3.86 -3.62
CA ILE A 69 -2.41 2.54 -3.38
C ILE A 69 -2.75 1.55 -4.49
N ALA A 70 -4.02 1.46 -4.88
CA ALA A 70 -4.46 0.54 -5.93
C ALA A 70 -3.85 0.92 -7.29
N ARG A 71 -3.74 2.22 -7.60
CA ARG A 71 -3.10 2.73 -8.82
C ARG A 71 -1.62 2.38 -8.87
N THR A 72 -0.89 2.64 -7.79
CA THR A 72 0.55 2.33 -7.71
C THR A 72 0.79 0.83 -7.76
N TYR A 73 -0.04 0.02 -7.08
CA TYR A 73 0.01 -1.45 -7.18
C TYR A 73 -0.19 -1.92 -8.62
N ARG A 74 -1.21 -1.41 -9.33
CA ARG A 74 -1.45 -1.78 -10.74
C ARG A 74 -0.25 -1.43 -11.62
N SER A 75 0.34 -0.24 -11.46
CA SER A 75 1.53 0.16 -12.21
C SER A 75 2.69 -0.81 -11.98
N VAL A 76 3.00 -1.12 -10.71
CA VAL A 76 4.10 -2.03 -10.36
C VAL A 76 3.83 -3.44 -10.84
N ARG A 77 2.60 -3.94 -10.70
CA ARG A 77 2.17 -5.25 -11.21
C ARG A 77 2.32 -5.33 -12.73
N ASP A 78 1.88 -4.32 -13.46
CA ASP A 78 1.92 -4.32 -14.91
C ASP A 78 3.37 -4.26 -15.42
N GLU A 79 4.27 -3.63 -14.67
CA GLU A 79 5.71 -3.58 -14.97
C GLU A 79 6.51 -4.82 -14.56
N THR A 80 6.14 -5.52 -13.50
CA THR A 80 6.90 -6.65 -12.93
C THR A 80 6.29 -8.02 -13.23
N GLY A 81 4.99 -8.06 -13.51
CA GLY A 81 4.20 -9.29 -13.60
C GLY A 81 3.82 -9.88 -12.24
N GLU A 82 4.33 -9.34 -11.13
CA GLU A 82 4.08 -9.89 -9.80
C GLU A 82 2.69 -9.53 -9.28
N ARG A 83 1.99 -10.51 -8.70
CA ARG A 83 0.61 -10.37 -8.23
C ARG A 83 0.46 -10.77 -6.77
N ASN A 84 -0.42 -10.08 -6.07
CA ASN A 84 -0.89 -10.46 -4.74
C ASN A 84 -2.42 -10.58 -4.72
N PRO A 85 -2.98 -11.78 -4.94
CA PRO A 85 -4.43 -11.99 -4.97
C PRO A 85 -5.12 -11.61 -3.66
N ARG A 86 -4.43 -11.70 -2.51
CA ARG A 86 -4.99 -11.32 -1.21
C ARG A 86 -5.12 -9.80 -1.09
N LEU A 87 -4.10 -9.06 -1.55
CA LEU A 87 -4.17 -7.60 -1.60
C LEU A 87 -5.24 -7.13 -2.58
N GLU A 88 -5.33 -7.76 -3.76
CA GLU A 88 -6.37 -7.47 -4.75
C GLU A 88 -7.78 -7.64 -4.18
N ALA A 89 -8.03 -8.76 -3.49
CA ALA A 89 -9.31 -9.00 -2.83
C ALA A 89 -9.62 -7.96 -1.74
N GLU A 90 -8.62 -7.58 -0.93
CA GLU A 90 -8.82 -6.59 0.13
C GLU A 90 -9.10 -5.19 -0.43
N LEU A 91 -8.41 -4.77 -1.48
CA LEU A 91 -8.67 -3.48 -2.14
C LEU A 91 -10.10 -3.42 -2.70
N VAL A 92 -10.56 -4.49 -3.37
CA VAL A 92 -11.95 -4.59 -3.87
C VAL A 92 -12.95 -4.54 -2.70
N ARG A 93 -12.69 -5.26 -1.61
CA ARG A 93 -13.56 -5.27 -0.42
C ARG A 93 -13.73 -3.86 0.15
N LEU A 94 -12.63 -3.12 0.27
CA LEU A 94 -12.64 -1.77 0.82
C LEU A 94 -13.31 -0.75 -0.12
N GLU A 95 -13.14 -0.89 -1.43
CA GLU A 95 -13.83 -0.07 -2.43
C GLU A 95 -15.36 -0.27 -2.40
N VAL A 96 -15.81 -1.53 -2.27
CA VAL A 96 -17.24 -1.85 -2.10
C VAL A 96 -17.77 -1.27 -0.80
N ALA A 97 -17.04 -1.41 0.31
CA ALA A 97 -17.45 -0.86 1.61
C ALA A 97 -17.62 0.66 1.54
N ALA A 98 -16.63 1.37 0.99
CA ALA A 98 -16.70 2.83 0.80
C ALA A 98 -17.90 3.28 -0.07
N SER A 99 -18.23 2.49 -1.10
CA SER A 99 -19.38 2.76 -1.97
C SER A 99 -20.73 2.54 -1.29
N GLN A 100 -20.80 1.59 -0.35
CA GLN A 100 -22.02 1.29 0.41
C GLN A 100 -22.30 2.32 1.51
N ASP A 101 -21.26 2.82 2.18
CA ASP A 101 -21.39 3.86 3.20
C ASP A 101 -22.05 5.13 2.62
N PHE A 102 -21.68 5.52 1.40
CA PHE A 102 -22.28 6.67 0.72
C PHE A 102 -23.78 6.49 0.43
N ARG A 103 -24.22 5.25 0.15
CA ARG A 103 -25.62 4.93 -0.15
C ARG A 103 -26.50 4.88 1.09
N GLY A 104 -25.92 4.61 2.26
CA GLY A 104 -26.62 4.58 3.55
C GLY A 104 -27.11 5.96 4.00
N LEU A 105 -26.34 7.02 3.74
CA LEU A 105 -26.72 8.39 4.10
C LEU A 105 -27.88 8.95 3.25
N ALA A 106 -28.02 8.52 2.00
CA ALA A 106 -29.04 9.05 1.08
C ALA A 106 -30.48 8.54 1.37
N LYS A 107 -30.67 7.62 2.33
CA LYS A 107 -31.98 7.02 2.66
C LYS A 107 -32.63 7.56 3.94
N ALA A 108 -32.00 8.52 4.60
CA ALA A 108 -32.47 9.08 5.88
C ALA A 108 -33.08 10.49 5.77
N GLY A 109 -33.38 10.96 4.55
CA GLY A 109 -33.98 12.27 4.27
C GLY A 109 -35.42 12.18 3.77
#